data_AF-A0A127V7Q0-F1
#
_entry.id   AF-A0A127V7Q0-F1
#
_cell.length_a   1.000
_cell.length_b   1.000
_cell.length_c   1.000
_cell.angle_alpha   90.00
_cell.angle_beta   90.00
_cell.angle_gamma   90.00
#
_symmetry.space_group_name_H-M   'P 1'
#
loop_
_entity.id
_entity.type
_entity.pdbx_description
1 polymer ?
#
loop_
_entity_poly.entity_id
_entity_poly.type
_entity_poly.pdbx_seq_one_letter_code
_entity_poly.pdbx_strand_id
1 'polypeptide(L)'
;MKRINKQQIIVPLEFSVACAIYKVEIVEVLQVFSDHVRLYDTMREDYCEGFSEATRTVGSYVRAKRKRPVHSKAMRNCGALLISCLSNIKVLATKKAGLTAIKREKTRPLVNMIFDAMERIYTISDTLYLDEYSAIKLNKDFCVLCEAHNCYPKEFLEYFMGRISAADAHAHKGLKLTYDNFTFSLFSNIAEGFGGNNPKAYRLTETELNFFGRMEELHLGLYIIRNLEERTNILREIYLAHYLATTQN
;
A
#
# COMPACT_ATOMS: atom_id res chain seq x y z
N MET A 1 12.34 28.85 14.85
CA MET A 1 12.18 28.01 13.64
C MET A 1 11.20 26.87 13.95
N LYS A 2 10.03 26.84 13.30
CA LYS A 2 9.02 25.80 13.50
C LYS A 2 9.58 24.46 12.99
N ARG A 3 9.69 23.46 13.87
CA ARG A 3 9.90 22.06 13.46
C ARG A 3 8.64 21.66 12.69
N ILE A 4 8.69 21.69 11.36
CA ILE A 4 7.67 21.04 10.53
C ILE A 4 7.58 19.60 11.03
N ASN A 5 6.40 19.18 11.45
CA ASN A 5 6.17 17.88 12.07
C ASN A 5 6.42 16.79 11.02
N LYS A 6 7.67 16.32 10.91
CA LYS A 6 8.14 15.46 9.81
C LYS A 6 7.45 14.09 9.77
N GLN A 7 6.56 13.78 10.71
CA GLN A 7 5.95 12.46 10.88
C GLN A 7 4.45 12.41 10.60
N GLN A 8 3.76 13.54 10.40
CA GLN A 8 2.33 13.48 10.04
C GLN A 8 2.20 12.94 8.60
N ILE A 9 1.41 11.88 8.45
CA ILE A 9 1.03 11.30 7.16
C ILE A 9 -0.09 12.16 6.58
N ILE A 10 0.03 12.53 5.31
CA ILE A 10 -1.05 13.19 4.57
C ILE A 10 -1.85 12.12 3.83
N VAL A 11 -3.11 11.93 4.21
CA VAL A 11 -4.02 11.00 3.53
C VAL A 11 -4.67 11.70 2.34
N PRO A 12 -4.45 11.25 1.09
CA PRO A 12 -5.10 11.81 -0.09
C PRO A 12 -6.62 11.59 -0.08
N LEU A 13 -7.38 12.59 -0.52
CA LEU A 13 -8.85 12.52 -0.58
C LEU A 13 -9.34 11.32 -1.41
N GLU A 14 -8.75 11.05 -2.56
CA GLU A 14 -9.09 9.91 -3.43
C GLU A 14 -8.97 8.57 -2.70
N PHE A 15 -7.96 8.44 -1.83
CA PHE A 15 -7.77 7.24 -1.04
C PHE A 15 -8.80 7.14 0.09
N SER A 16 -9.11 8.24 0.78
CA SER A 16 -10.19 8.27 1.77
C SER A 16 -11.55 7.91 1.17
N VAL A 17 -11.85 8.45 -0.01
CA VAL A 17 -13.06 8.12 -0.77
C VAL A 17 -13.06 6.64 -1.14
N ALA A 18 -11.96 6.09 -1.64
CA ALA A 18 -11.86 4.66 -1.94
C ALA A 18 -12.10 3.80 -0.69
N CYS A 19 -11.48 4.14 0.44
CA CYS A 19 -11.69 3.43 1.70
C CYS A 19 -13.15 3.44 2.13
N ALA A 20 -13.86 4.56 2.00
CA ALA A 20 -15.28 4.66 2.31
C ALA A 20 -16.16 3.82 1.36
N ILE A 21 -15.89 3.88 0.05
CA ILE A 21 -16.63 3.09 -0.97
C ILE A 21 -16.48 1.59 -0.72
N TYR A 22 -15.29 1.14 -0.34
CA TYR A 22 -14.99 -0.27 -0.05
C TYR A 22 -15.20 -0.65 1.42
N LYS A 23 -15.64 0.30 2.26
CA LYS A 23 -15.91 0.13 3.71
C LYS A 23 -14.73 -0.48 4.48
N VAL A 24 -13.52 -0.03 4.16
CA VAL A 24 -12.29 -0.42 4.86
C VAL A 24 -11.71 0.76 5.61
N GLU A 25 -11.11 0.48 6.77
CA GLU A 25 -10.46 1.51 7.57
C GLU A 25 -9.09 1.87 6.98
N ILE A 26 -8.76 3.16 6.93
CA ILE A 26 -7.45 3.64 6.44
C ILE A 26 -6.30 2.97 7.20
N VAL A 27 -6.41 2.90 8.53
CA VAL A 27 -5.38 2.28 9.38
C VAL A 27 -5.20 0.79 9.07
N GLU A 28 -6.30 0.07 8.78
CA GLU A 28 -6.27 -1.35 8.43
C GLU A 28 -5.51 -1.55 7.11
N VAL A 29 -5.86 -0.77 6.08
CA VAL A 29 -5.18 -0.84 4.77
C VAL A 29 -3.68 -0.57 4.90
N LEU A 30 -3.30 0.48 5.64
CA LEU A 30 -1.89 0.86 5.80
C LEU A 30 -1.11 -0.13 6.68
N GLN A 31 -1.74 -0.70 7.70
CA GLN A 31 -1.14 -1.76 8.51
C GLN A 31 -0.89 -3.01 7.66
N VAL A 32 -1.87 -3.42 6.87
CA VAL A 32 -1.74 -4.58 5.98
C VAL A 32 -0.66 -4.34 4.92
N PHE A 33 -0.61 -3.15 4.32
CA PHE A 33 0.49 -2.77 3.42
C PHE A 33 1.85 -2.92 4.12
N SER A 34 2.01 -2.33 5.31
CA SER A 34 3.22 -2.45 6.13
C SER A 34 3.61 -3.90 6.34
N ASP A 35 2.66 -4.77 6.74
CA ASP A 35 2.89 -6.18 7.03
C ASP A 35 3.24 -7.05 5.81
N HIS A 36 2.82 -6.61 4.61
CA HIS A 36 3.08 -7.30 3.34
C HIS A 36 4.37 -6.82 2.64
N VAL A 37 4.96 -5.70 3.07
CA VAL A 37 6.30 -5.31 2.61
C VAL A 37 7.33 -6.27 3.23
N ARG A 38 8.01 -7.04 2.37
CA ARG A 38 8.99 -8.06 2.78
C ARG A 38 10.24 -7.98 1.94
N LEU A 39 11.41 -8.02 2.59
CA LEU A 39 12.69 -7.98 1.90
C LEU A 39 12.88 -9.22 1.03
N TYR A 40 12.42 -10.38 1.48
CA TYR A 40 12.40 -11.62 0.70
C TYR A 40 11.66 -11.46 -0.65
N ASP A 41 10.47 -10.86 -0.62
CA ASP A 41 9.63 -10.69 -1.81
C ASP A 41 10.18 -9.63 -2.78
N THR A 42 11.17 -8.81 -2.37
CA THR A 42 11.89 -7.90 -3.30
C THR A 42 12.80 -8.63 -4.26
N MET A 43 13.27 -9.82 -3.88
CA MET A 43 14.29 -10.61 -4.61
C MET A 43 13.70 -11.83 -5.31
N ARG A 44 12.40 -12.06 -5.14
CA ARG A 44 11.69 -13.21 -5.66
C ARG A 44 11.10 -12.87 -7.04
N GLU A 45 11.25 -13.79 -7.98
CA GLU A 45 10.68 -13.66 -9.33
C GLU A 45 9.21 -14.11 -9.36
N ASP A 46 8.91 -15.21 -8.67
CA ASP A 46 7.57 -15.78 -8.59
C ASP A 46 6.61 -14.86 -7.85
N TYR A 47 5.45 -14.62 -8.45
CA TYR A 47 4.38 -13.85 -7.84
C TYR A 47 3.86 -14.52 -6.56
N CYS A 48 3.61 -13.68 -5.56
CA CYS A 48 2.94 -14.01 -4.30
C CYS A 48 1.96 -12.88 -4.01
N GLU A 49 0.67 -13.20 -4.04
CA GLU A 49 -0.43 -12.25 -3.85
C GLU A 49 -0.28 -11.45 -2.55
N GLY A 50 -0.54 -10.15 -2.62
CA GLY A 50 -0.41 -9.19 -1.53
C GLY A 50 1.04 -8.72 -1.32
N PHE A 51 1.96 -9.67 -1.19
CA PHE A 51 3.37 -9.41 -0.91
C PHE A 51 4.10 -8.80 -2.10
N SER A 52 3.81 -9.32 -3.30
CA SER A 52 4.43 -8.85 -4.55
C SER A 52 4.03 -7.43 -4.86
N GLU A 53 2.75 -7.10 -4.72
CA GLU A 53 2.21 -5.76 -4.93
C GLU A 53 2.83 -4.77 -3.96
N ALA A 54 2.75 -5.05 -2.64
CA ALA A 54 3.27 -4.16 -1.61
C ALA A 54 4.75 -3.82 -1.86
N THR A 55 5.52 -4.86 -2.15
CA THR A 55 6.95 -4.74 -2.37
C THR A 55 7.29 -4.06 -3.71
N ARG A 56 6.51 -4.31 -4.77
CA ARG A 56 6.62 -3.60 -6.06
C ARG A 56 6.22 -2.13 -5.93
N THR A 57 5.30 -1.76 -5.03
CA THR A 57 4.97 -0.36 -4.74
C THR A 57 6.16 0.37 -4.14
N VAL A 58 6.83 -0.23 -3.15
CA VAL A 58 8.09 0.27 -2.61
C VAL A 58 9.13 0.46 -3.73
N GLY A 59 9.35 -0.56 -4.56
CA GLY A 59 10.29 -0.48 -5.68
C GLY A 59 9.92 0.58 -6.72
N SER A 60 8.62 0.79 -6.98
CA SER A 60 8.11 1.82 -7.89
C SER A 60 8.38 3.22 -7.35
N TYR A 61 8.15 3.46 -6.05
CA TYR A 61 8.48 4.74 -5.41
C TYR A 61 9.98 5.05 -5.53
N VAL A 62 10.84 4.07 -5.20
CA VAL A 62 12.30 4.24 -5.28
C VAL A 62 12.73 4.62 -6.69
N ARG A 63 12.18 3.96 -7.73
CA ARG A 63 12.45 4.29 -9.13
C ARG A 63 11.96 5.69 -9.52
N ALA A 64 10.75 6.07 -9.09
CA ALA A 64 10.15 7.37 -9.39
C ALA A 64 10.95 8.53 -8.78
N LYS A 65 11.56 8.32 -7.60
CA LYS A 65 12.33 9.35 -6.88
C LYS A 65 13.59 9.82 -7.63
N ARG A 66 14.05 9.12 -8.68
CA ARG A 66 15.20 9.45 -9.57
C ARG A 66 16.49 9.90 -8.84
N LYS A 67 16.63 9.63 -7.55
CA LYS A 67 17.87 9.92 -6.83
C LYS A 67 18.90 8.87 -7.25
N ARG A 68 20.11 9.33 -7.60
CA ARG A 68 21.28 8.43 -7.72
C ARG A 68 21.30 7.52 -6.49
N PRO A 69 21.72 6.25 -6.60
CA PRO A 69 21.83 5.36 -5.45
C PRO A 69 22.72 6.04 -4.40
N VAL A 70 22.10 6.68 -3.42
CA VAL A 70 22.80 7.30 -2.31
C VAL A 70 23.15 6.13 -1.41
N HIS A 71 24.43 5.85 -1.22
CA HIS A 71 24.87 4.90 -0.21
C HIS A 71 24.11 5.20 1.08
N SER A 72 23.30 4.25 1.51
CA SER A 72 22.44 4.43 2.68
C SER A 72 23.29 4.87 3.86
N LYS A 73 22.95 6.02 4.46
CA LYS A 73 23.70 6.56 5.59
C LYS A 73 23.64 5.60 6.77
N ALA A 74 22.47 5.03 7.00
CA ALA A 74 22.16 4.03 8.00
C ALA A 74 22.96 2.72 7.84
N MET A 75 23.32 2.37 6.60
CA MET A 75 23.96 1.09 6.27
C MET A 75 25.48 1.17 6.14
N ARG A 76 26.11 2.34 6.36
CA ARG A 76 27.56 2.48 6.19
C ARG A 76 28.34 1.59 7.16
N ASN A 77 27.88 1.49 8.40
CA ASN A 77 28.57 0.77 9.47
C ASN A 77 28.25 -0.74 9.46
N CYS A 78 27.16 -1.16 8.81
CA CYS A 78 26.74 -2.56 8.72
C CYS A 78 26.78 -3.12 7.29
N GLY A 79 27.48 -2.45 6.36
CA GLY A 79 27.45 -2.77 4.93
C GLY A 79 27.85 -4.22 4.59
N ALA A 80 28.90 -4.75 5.23
CA ALA A 80 29.31 -6.14 5.01
C ALA A 80 28.26 -7.15 5.50
N LEU A 81 27.67 -6.92 6.67
CA LEU A 81 26.58 -7.73 7.23
C LEU A 81 25.34 -7.66 6.33
N LEU A 82 24.98 -6.46 5.88
CA LEU A 82 23.87 -6.24 4.95
C LEU A 82 24.07 -7.06 3.68
N ILE A 83 25.23 -6.94 3.02
CA ILE A 83 25.52 -7.68 1.78
C ILE A 83 25.45 -9.20 2.02
N SER A 84 26.01 -9.69 3.13
CA SER A 84 25.96 -11.11 3.49
C SER A 84 24.51 -11.58 3.70
N CYS A 85 23.72 -10.85 4.48
CA CYS A 85 22.32 -11.20 4.75
C CYS A 85 21.47 -11.13 3.47
N LEU A 86 21.60 -10.08 2.67
CA LEU A 86 20.91 -9.94 1.39
C LEU A 86 21.27 -11.08 0.43
N SER A 87 22.53 -11.50 0.39
CA SER A 87 22.97 -12.64 -0.43
C SER A 87 22.29 -13.94 0.00
N ASN A 88 22.21 -14.20 1.31
CA ASN A 88 21.52 -15.38 1.85
C ASN A 88 20.00 -15.34 1.61
N ILE A 89 19.37 -14.16 1.75
CA ILE A 89 17.95 -13.94 1.40
C ILE A 89 17.72 -14.24 -0.08
N LYS A 90 18.60 -13.74 -0.96
CA LYS A 90 18.53 -13.98 -2.40
C LYS A 90 18.59 -15.47 -2.74
N VAL A 91 19.51 -16.21 -2.12
CA VAL A 91 19.62 -17.68 -2.30
C VAL A 91 18.31 -18.38 -1.92
N LEU A 92 17.66 -17.95 -0.83
CA LEU A 92 16.36 -18.50 -0.43
C LEU A 92 15.22 -18.09 -1.38
N ALA A 93 15.27 -16.87 -1.91
CA ALA A 93 14.26 -16.33 -2.83
C ALA A 93 14.28 -16.99 -4.21
N THR A 94 15.47 -17.33 -4.72
CA THR A 94 15.62 -17.97 -6.04
C THR A 94 15.50 -19.49 -6.00
N LYS A 95 15.57 -20.11 -4.81
CA LYS A 95 15.40 -21.56 -4.67
C LYS A 95 13.99 -21.98 -5.04
N LYS A 96 13.83 -22.86 -6.04
CA LYS A 96 12.52 -23.39 -6.47
C LYS A 96 11.84 -24.25 -5.40
N ALA A 97 12.55 -25.21 -4.82
CA ALA A 97 11.96 -26.17 -3.88
C ALA A 97 11.54 -25.55 -2.52
N GLY A 98 10.36 -25.92 -2.01
CA GLY A 98 9.84 -25.57 -0.68
C GLY A 98 8.76 -24.49 -0.67
N LEU A 99 7.91 -24.48 0.37
CA LEU A 99 6.81 -23.53 0.51
C LEU A 99 7.31 -22.09 0.74
N THR A 100 6.70 -21.14 0.03
CA THR A 100 7.00 -19.70 0.10
C THR A 100 6.96 -19.17 1.52
N ALA A 101 5.90 -19.46 2.27
CA ALA A 101 5.74 -18.99 3.64
C ALA A 101 6.90 -19.45 4.55
N ILE A 102 7.34 -20.70 4.42
CA ILE A 102 8.47 -21.24 5.19
C ILE A 102 9.78 -20.56 4.81
N LYS A 103 10.01 -20.32 3.50
CA LYS A 103 11.22 -19.60 3.04
C LYS A 103 11.25 -18.17 3.56
N ARG A 104 10.13 -17.46 3.50
CA ARG A 104 9.98 -16.12 4.05
C ARG A 104 10.29 -16.11 5.54
N GLU A 105 9.73 -17.04 6.30
CA GLU A 105 9.98 -17.16 7.74
C GLU A 105 11.48 -17.42 8.05
N LYS A 106 12.16 -18.24 7.23
CA LYS A 106 13.62 -18.45 7.36
C LYS A 106 14.46 -17.20 7.11
N THR A 107 13.93 -16.19 6.42
CA THR A 107 14.64 -14.91 6.24
C THR A 107 14.50 -13.96 7.43
N ARG A 108 13.52 -14.17 8.31
CA ARG A 108 13.25 -13.29 9.45
C ARG A 108 14.46 -13.07 10.36
N PRO A 109 15.26 -14.10 10.72
CA PRO A 109 16.48 -13.89 11.51
C PRO A 109 17.51 -13.01 10.79
N LEU A 110 17.63 -13.12 9.46
CA LEU A 110 18.56 -12.31 8.65
C LEU A 110 18.13 -10.83 8.64
N VAL A 111 16.83 -10.58 8.48
CA VAL A 111 16.25 -9.23 8.54
C VAL A 111 16.44 -8.63 9.93
N ASN A 112 16.23 -9.43 10.99
CA ASN A 112 16.46 -8.99 12.37
C ASN A 112 17.93 -8.56 12.58
N MET A 113 18.90 -9.35 12.10
CA MET A 113 20.31 -8.98 12.21
C MET A 113 20.64 -7.66 11.51
N ILE A 114 20.07 -7.42 10.31
CA ILE A 114 20.24 -6.14 9.61
C ILE A 114 19.62 -5.00 10.44
N PHE A 115 18.37 -5.20 10.87
CA PHE A 115 17.60 -4.19 11.61
C PHE A 115 18.27 -3.81 12.93
N ASP A 116 18.82 -4.78 13.66
CA ASP A 116 19.46 -4.55 14.96
C ASP A 116 20.85 -3.90 14.79
N ALA A 117 21.49 -4.04 13.62
CA ALA A 117 22.83 -3.50 13.34
C ALA A 117 22.84 -2.14 12.61
N MET A 118 21.76 -1.78 11.91
CA MET A 118 21.69 -0.52 11.16
C MET A 118 21.50 0.69 12.08
N GLU A 119 22.10 1.82 11.71
CA GLU A 119 21.81 3.08 12.39
C GLU A 119 20.45 3.61 11.91
N ARG A 120 19.45 3.65 12.80
CA ARG A 120 18.08 4.05 12.42
C ARG A 120 17.94 5.57 12.31
N ILE A 121 18.07 6.11 11.10
CA ILE A 121 17.98 7.55 10.81
C ILE A 121 16.57 7.94 10.35
N TYR A 122 15.96 7.11 9.50
CA TYR A 122 14.64 7.35 8.91
C TYR A 122 13.51 6.65 9.66
N THR A 123 13.84 5.63 10.47
CA THR A 123 12.93 4.76 11.22
C THR A 123 13.27 4.75 12.70
N ILE A 124 13.34 5.93 13.30
CA ILE A 124 13.67 6.12 14.73
C ILE A 124 12.67 5.40 15.64
N SER A 125 11.41 5.32 15.21
CA SER A 125 10.32 4.61 15.87
C SER A 125 9.75 3.56 14.92
N ASP A 126 9.39 2.40 15.48
CA ASP A 126 8.69 1.33 14.76
C ASP A 126 7.17 1.56 14.73
N THR A 127 6.70 2.71 15.25
CA THR A 127 5.30 3.12 15.26
C THR A 127 5.17 4.48 14.61
N LEU A 128 4.21 4.60 13.70
CA LEU A 128 3.88 5.81 12.97
C LEU A 128 2.42 6.18 13.20
N TYR A 129 2.19 7.33 13.83
CA TYR A 129 0.86 7.81 14.17
C TYR A 129 0.19 8.44 12.95
N LEU A 130 -1.04 8.02 12.67
CA LEU A 130 -1.91 8.65 11.68
C LEU A 130 -2.61 9.86 12.29
N ASP A 131 -3.13 9.68 13.50
CA ASP A 131 -3.82 10.68 14.31
C ASP A 131 -3.55 10.40 15.81
N GLU A 132 -4.33 11.01 16.69
CA GLU A 132 -4.19 10.87 18.15
C GLU A 132 -4.55 9.46 18.68
N TYR A 133 -5.32 8.69 17.92
CA TYR A 133 -5.92 7.41 18.32
C TYR A 133 -5.45 6.22 17.47
N SER A 134 -4.99 6.49 16.24
CA SER A 134 -4.64 5.48 15.24
C SER A 134 -3.14 5.49 14.97
N ALA A 135 -2.52 4.31 15.00
CA ALA A 135 -1.12 4.16 14.67
C ALA A 135 -0.85 2.89 13.86
N ILE A 136 0.17 2.96 13.01
CA ILE A 136 0.66 1.86 12.18
C ILE A 136 1.95 1.35 12.81
N LYS A 137 2.02 0.03 13.02
CA LYS A 137 3.24 -0.64 13.42
C LYS A 137 4.02 -1.04 12.18
N LEU A 138 5.23 -0.52 12.08
CA LEU A 138 6.17 -0.83 11.01
C LEU A 138 6.82 -2.17 11.28
N ASN A 139 6.77 -3.06 10.29
CA ASN A 139 7.50 -4.31 10.39
C ASN A 139 9.01 -4.06 10.13
N LYS A 140 9.87 -4.97 10.62
CA LYS A 140 11.33 -4.81 10.48
C LYS A 140 11.81 -4.81 9.02
N ASP A 141 11.19 -5.60 8.14
CA ASP A 141 11.50 -5.60 6.71
C ASP A 141 11.30 -4.21 6.10
N PHE A 142 10.17 -3.57 6.41
CA PHE A 142 9.81 -2.25 5.93
C PHE A 142 10.76 -1.19 6.47
N CYS A 143 11.13 -1.26 7.75
CA CYS A 143 12.13 -0.36 8.31
C CYS A 143 13.50 -0.52 7.63
N VAL A 144 13.97 -1.75 7.40
CA VAL A 144 15.22 -2.02 6.69
C VAL A 144 15.19 -1.43 5.28
N LEU A 145 14.07 -1.58 4.55
CA LEU A 145 13.90 -0.99 3.22
C LEU A 145 13.89 0.54 3.25
N CYS A 146 13.25 1.14 4.25
CA CYS A 146 13.27 2.59 4.47
C CYS A 146 14.69 3.12 4.65
N GLU A 147 15.47 2.49 5.53
CA GLU A 147 16.86 2.87 5.77
C GLU A 147 17.73 2.62 4.53
N ALA A 148 17.59 1.46 3.87
CA ALA A 148 18.34 1.11 2.66
C ALA A 148 18.12 2.12 1.52
N HIS A 149 16.94 2.72 1.44
CA HIS A 149 16.58 3.70 0.41
C HIS A 149 16.63 5.16 0.89
N ASN A 150 17.09 5.43 2.12
CA ASN A 150 17.10 6.77 2.73
C ASN A 150 15.73 7.48 2.63
N CYS A 151 14.66 6.75 2.96
CA CYS A 151 13.27 7.23 2.84
C CYS A 151 12.55 7.07 4.18
N TYR A 152 11.77 8.07 4.56
CA TYR A 152 10.87 7.93 5.70
C TYR A 152 9.70 7.00 5.35
N PRO A 153 9.21 6.17 6.29
CA PRO A 153 8.08 5.26 6.05
C PRO A 153 6.85 5.97 5.49
N LYS A 154 6.56 7.18 5.99
CA LYS A 154 5.45 8.00 5.50
C LYS A 154 5.51 8.26 4.00
N GLU A 155 6.70 8.41 3.42
CA GLU A 155 6.83 8.70 1.99
C GLU A 155 6.35 7.52 1.15
N PHE A 156 6.61 6.28 1.59
CA PHE A 156 6.09 5.09 0.95
C PHE A 156 4.58 4.94 1.12
N LEU A 157 4.06 5.23 2.31
CA LEU A 157 2.63 5.17 2.60
C LEU A 157 1.85 6.23 1.79
N GLU A 158 2.33 7.47 1.76
CA GLU A 158 1.75 8.56 0.95
C GLU A 158 1.80 8.22 -0.54
N TYR A 159 2.89 7.61 -1.01
CA TYR A 159 2.97 7.12 -2.39
C TYR A 159 1.97 5.99 -2.64
N PHE A 160 1.87 4.99 -1.75
CA PHE A 160 0.90 3.91 -1.85
C PHE A 160 -0.54 4.46 -1.94
N MET A 161 -0.93 5.32 -1.01
CA MET A 161 -2.26 5.95 -1.00
C MET A 161 -2.51 6.79 -2.25
N GLY A 162 -1.51 7.58 -2.69
CA GLY A 162 -1.62 8.44 -3.86
C GLY A 162 -1.78 7.70 -5.20
N ARG A 163 -1.62 6.37 -5.21
CA ARG A 163 -1.83 5.51 -6.38
C ARG A 163 -3.20 4.84 -6.38
N ILE A 164 -4.07 5.14 -5.44
CA ILE A 164 -5.38 4.50 -5.29
C ILE A 164 -6.48 5.50 -5.63
N SER A 165 -7.29 5.17 -6.64
CA SER A 165 -8.53 5.87 -6.96
C SER A 165 -9.57 4.84 -7.43
N ALA A 166 -10.66 4.72 -6.66
CA ALA A 166 -11.76 3.81 -7.01
C ALA A 166 -12.43 4.22 -8.32
N ALA A 167 -12.57 5.53 -8.56
CA ALA A 167 -13.15 6.07 -9.79
C ALA A 167 -12.35 5.67 -11.03
N ASP A 168 -11.02 5.84 -10.97
CA ASP A 168 -10.10 5.47 -12.06
C ASP A 168 -10.16 3.97 -12.37
N ALA A 169 -10.08 3.13 -11.33
CA ALA A 169 -10.16 1.67 -11.48
C ALA A 169 -11.50 1.21 -12.06
N HIS A 170 -12.62 1.75 -11.57
CA HIS A 170 -13.96 1.42 -12.07
C HIS A 170 -14.22 1.94 -13.48
N ALA A 171 -13.63 3.08 -13.86
CA ALA A 171 -13.69 3.59 -15.23
C ALA A 171 -12.99 2.64 -16.20
N HIS A 172 -11.77 2.20 -15.88
CA HIS A 172 -11.05 1.20 -16.68
C HIS A 172 -11.82 -0.10 -16.80
N LYS A 173 -12.33 -0.63 -15.68
CA LYS A 173 -13.14 -1.87 -15.66
C LYS A 173 -14.38 -1.75 -16.53
N GLY A 174 -15.11 -0.64 -16.43
CA GLY A 174 -16.32 -0.38 -17.23
C GLY A 174 -16.06 -0.27 -18.74
N LEU A 175 -14.87 0.19 -19.12
CA LEU A 175 -14.43 0.25 -20.52
C LEU A 175 -13.72 -1.02 -21.01
N LYS A 176 -13.55 -2.02 -20.14
CA LYS A 176 -12.77 -3.24 -20.41
C LYS A 176 -11.32 -2.94 -20.83
N LEU A 177 -10.74 -1.87 -20.29
CA LEU A 177 -9.34 -1.51 -20.50
C LEU A 177 -8.47 -2.20 -19.45
N THR A 178 -7.24 -2.55 -19.84
CA THR A 178 -6.24 -3.06 -18.90
C THR A 178 -5.93 -1.98 -17.86
N TYR A 179 -5.96 -2.33 -16.58
CA TYR A 179 -5.61 -1.44 -15.47
C TYR A 179 -4.36 -1.95 -14.76
N ASP A 180 -3.19 -1.55 -15.26
CA ASP A 180 -1.88 -1.99 -14.76
C ASP A 180 -1.44 -1.21 -13.52
N ASN A 181 -2.27 -1.21 -12.47
CA ASN A 181 -1.99 -0.58 -11.20
C ASN A 181 -1.97 -1.62 -10.07
N PHE A 182 -0.84 -2.32 -9.92
CA PHE A 182 -0.65 -3.32 -8.87
C PHE A 182 -0.83 -2.74 -7.44
N THR A 183 -0.69 -1.41 -7.26
CA THR A 183 -0.95 -0.77 -5.95
C THR A 183 -2.44 -0.77 -5.64
N PHE A 184 -3.28 -0.49 -6.64
CA PHE A 184 -4.72 -0.63 -6.50
C PHE A 184 -5.13 -2.11 -6.36
N SER A 185 -4.47 -3.04 -7.07
CA SER A 185 -4.73 -4.48 -6.91
C SER A 185 -4.52 -4.95 -5.46
N LEU A 186 -3.47 -4.48 -4.78
CA LEU A 186 -3.29 -4.74 -3.35
C LEU A 186 -4.46 -4.20 -2.52
N PHE A 187 -4.85 -2.95 -2.76
CA PHE A 187 -5.98 -2.33 -2.07
C PHE A 187 -7.27 -3.13 -2.26
N SER A 188 -7.59 -3.56 -3.49
CA SER A 188 -8.75 -4.41 -3.77
C SER A 188 -8.68 -5.73 -3.02
N ASN A 189 -7.51 -6.40 -3.00
CA ASN A 189 -7.34 -7.64 -2.26
C ASN A 189 -7.56 -7.46 -0.75
N ILE A 190 -7.10 -6.33 -0.18
CA ILE A 190 -7.36 -5.97 1.22
C ILE A 190 -8.86 -5.79 1.45
N ALA A 191 -9.52 -5.01 0.60
CA ALA A 191 -10.96 -4.74 0.70
C ALA A 191 -11.83 -6.00 0.58
N GLU A 192 -11.42 -6.95 -0.25
CA GLU A 192 -12.09 -8.24 -0.44
C GLU A 192 -11.69 -9.27 0.63
N GLY A 193 -10.81 -8.92 1.57
CA GLY A 193 -10.39 -9.78 2.68
C GLY A 193 -9.49 -10.94 2.26
N PHE A 194 -8.66 -10.77 1.22
CA PHE A 194 -7.75 -11.78 0.66
C PHE A 194 -8.41 -13.16 0.44
N GLY A 195 -9.39 -13.24 -0.47
CA GLY A 195 -9.99 -14.53 -0.86
C GLY A 195 -11.26 -14.92 -0.10
N GLY A 196 -12.03 -13.95 0.40
CA GLY A 196 -13.48 -14.16 0.63
C GLY A 196 -13.95 -14.30 2.08
N ASN A 197 -13.11 -14.04 3.08
CA ASN A 197 -13.58 -13.94 4.46
C ASN A 197 -13.64 -12.48 4.89
N ASN A 198 -14.62 -11.74 4.37
CA ASN A 198 -15.05 -10.50 5.01
C ASN A 198 -16.26 -10.81 5.92
N PRO A 199 -16.05 -11.14 7.20
CA PRO A 199 -17.13 -11.53 8.12
C PRO A 199 -18.06 -10.36 8.49
N LYS A 200 -17.78 -9.14 7.99
CA LYS A 200 -18.65 -7.98 8.19
C LYS A 200 -19.87 -8.13 7.28
N ALA A 201 -20.94 -8.73 7.81
CA ALA A 201 -22.28 -8.53 7.27
C ALA A 201 -22.61 -7.03 7.36
N TYR A 202 -22.32 -6.28 6.30
CA TYR A 202 -22.59 -4.85 6.27
C TYR A 202 -24.11 -4.64 6.34
N ARG A 203 -24.58 -4.05 7.45
CA ARG A 203 -25.92 -3.46 7.47
C ARG A 203 -25.88 -2.22 6.60
N LEU A 204 -26.65 -2.23 5.52
CA LEU A 204 -26.72 -1.09 4.62
C LEU A 204 -27.46 0.05 5.30
N THR A 205 -26.83 1.22 5.37
CA THR A 205 -27.52 2.45 5.81
C THR A 205 -28.42 2.98 4.70
N GLU A 206 -29.36 3.87 5.02
CA GLU A 206 -30.20 4.52 4.00
C GLU A 206 -29.36 5.30 2.98
N THR A 207 -28.30 5.96 3.42
CA THR A 207 -27.33 6.65 2.55
C THR A 207 -26.64 5.69 1.59
N GLU A 208 -26.32 4.47 2.04
CA GLU A 208 -25.70 3.44 1.19
C GLU A 208 -26.71 2.85 0.20
N LEU A 209 -27.95 2.60 0.61
CA LEU A 209 -29.01 2.16 -0.31
C LEU A 209 -29.26 3.19 -1.42
N ASN A 210 -29.34 4.48 -1.05
CA ASN A 210 -29.48 5.58 -2.01
C ASN A 210 -28.28 5.67 -2.95
N PHE A 211 -27.07 5.45 -2.44
CA PHE A 211 -25.87 5.40 -3.27
C PHE A 211 -25.90 4.24 -4.28
N PHE A 212 -26.26 3.03 -3.84
CA PHE A 212 -26.36 1.88 -4.75
C PHE A 212 -27.44 2.10 -5.82
N GLY A 213 -28.61 2.63 -5.46
CA GLY A 213 -29.65 2.98 -6.44
C GLY A 213 -29.15 3.97 -7.49
N ARG A 214 -28.47 5.04 -7.06
CA ARG A 214 -27.85 6.01 -7.99
C ARG A 214 -26.78 5.37 -8.88
N MET A 215 -26.00 4.44 -8.35
CA MET A 215 -24.97 3.73 -9.13
C MET A 215 -25.56 2.80 -10.18
N GLU A 216 -26.70 2.16 -9.89
CA GLU A 216 -27.43 1.33 -10.86
C GLU A 216 -27.96 2.17 -12.03
N GLU A 217 -28.61 3.31 -11.73
CA GLU A 217 -29.08 4.26 -12.74
C GLU A 217 -27.93 4.80 -13.59
N LEU A 218 -26.84 5.19 -12.92
CA LEU A 218 -25.63 5.71 -13.56
C LEU A 218 -24.99 4.68 -14.49
N HIS A 219 -25.05 3.39 -14.17
CA HIS A 219 -24.41 2.34 -14.97
C HIS A 219 -24.87 2.41 -16.45
N LEU A 220 -26.17 2.62 -16.66
CA LEU A 220 -26.75 2.75 -18.00
C LEU A 220 -26.23 3.99 -18.73
N GLY A 221 -26.17 5.14 -18.04
CA GLY A 221 -25.63 6.38 -18.59
C GLY A 221 -24.14 6.30 -18.91
N LEU A 222 -23.36 5.63 -18.07
CA LEU A 222 -21.93 5.44 -18.31
C LEU A 222 -21.68 4.46 -19.47
N TYR A 223 -22.60 3.57 -19.82
CA TYR A 223 -22.37 2.57 -20.87
C TYR A 223 -22.03 3.20 -22.24
N ILE A 224 -22.61 4.36 -22.54
CA ILE A 224 -22.37 5.09 -23.80
C ILE A 224 -21.10 5.94 -23.77
N ILE A 225 -20.58 6.28 -22.58
CA ILE A 225 -19.39 7.11 -22.41
C ILE A 225 -18.16 6.23 -22.61
N ARG A 226 -17.49 6.43 -23.77
CA ARG A 226 -16.27 5.69 -24.16
C ARG A 226 -14.98 6.40 -23.76
N ASN A 227 -15.05 7.68 -23.41
CA ASN A 227 -13.89 8.45 -22.95
C ASN A 227 -13.57 8.07 -21.49
N LEU A 228 -12.33 7.66 -21.24
CA LEU A 228 -11.86 7.23 -19.92
C LEU A 228 -11.84 8.37 -18.90
N GLU A 229 -11.36 9.55 -19.30
CA GLU A 229 -11.25 10.71 -18.42
C GLU A 229 -12.63 11.23 -18.00
N GLU A 230 -13.54 11.37 -18.96
CA GLU A 230 -14.93 11.76 -18.73
C GLU A 230 -15.62 10.78 -17.77
N ARG A 231 -15.50 9.47 -18.05
CA ARG A 231 -16.04 8.41 -17.19
C ARG A 231 -15.46 8.46 -15.77
N THR A 232 -14.15 8.70 -15.66
CA THR A 232 -13.46 8.81 -14.36
C THR A 232 -13.95 10.04 -13.59
N ASN A 233 -14.15 11.17 -14.25
CA ASN A 233 -14.62 12.40 -13.61
C ASN A 233 -16.05 12.24 -13.08
N ILE A 234 -16.96 11.66 -13.87
CA ILE A 234 -18.34 11.39 -13.44
C ILE A 234 -18.36 10.46 -12.21
N LEU A 235 -17.59 9.37 -12.24
CA LEU A 235 -17.47 8.46 -11.10
C LEU A 235 -16.88 9.15 -9.87
N ARG A 236 -15.85 9.99 -10.06
CA ARG A 236 -15.21 10.75 -8.98
C ARG A 236 -16.19 11.67 -8.28
N GLU A 237 -17.00 12.43 -9.04
CA GLU A 237 -18.01 13.34 -8.48
C GLU A 237 -19.03 12.58 -7.62
N ILE A 238 -19.51 11.44 -8.12
CA ILE A 238 -20.53 10.64 -7.43
C ILE A 238 -19.95 9.99 -6.16
N TYR A 239 -18.73 9.47 -6.22
CA TYR A 239 -18.06 8.89 -5.04
C TYR A 239 -17.72 9.95 -4.00
N LEU A 240 -17.28 11.13 -4.43
CA LEU A 240 -17.03 12.25 -3.52
C LEU A 240 -18.32 12.71 -2.85
N ALA A 241 -19.42 12.84 -3.59
CA ALA A 241 -20.72 13.20 -3.03
C ALA A 241 -21.20 12.18 -1.97
N HIS A 242 -20.99 10.89 -2.23
CA HIS A 242 -21.30 9.85 -1.24
C HIS A 242 -20.41 9.95 0.00
N TYR A 243 -19.09 10.11 -0.17
CA TYR A 243 -18.14 10.27 0.93
C TYR A 243 -18.45 11.47 1.83
N LEU A 244 -18.83 12.61 1.24
CA LEU A 244 -19.22 13.80 1.99
C LEU A 244 -20.53 13.57 2.77
N ALA A 245 -21.48 12.84 2.19
CA ALA A 245 -22.75 12.51 2.85
C ALA A 245 -22.57 11.52 4.03
N THR A 246 -21.56 10.65 3.99
CA THR A 246 -21.28 9.70 5.08
C THR A 246 -20.40 10.28 6.19
N THR A 247 -19.65 11.35 5.94
CA THR A 247 -18.77 12.00 6.94
C THR A 247 -19.41 13.17 7.68
N GLN A 248 -20.58 13.64 7.25
CA GLN A 248 -21.32 14.75 7.88
C GLN A 248 -22.43 14.29 8.85
N ASN A 249 -22.66 12.97 8.96
CA ASN A 249 -23.58 12.35 9.92
C ASN A 249 -22.80 11.72 11.07
#